data_AF-A0A3C0J129-F1
#
_entry.id   AF-A0A3C0J129-F1
#
_cell.length_a   1.000
_cell.length_b   1.000
_cell.length_c   1.000
_cell.angle_alpha   90.00
_cell.angle_beta   90.00
_cell.angle_gamma   90.00
#
_symmetry.space_group_name_H-M   'P 1'
#
loop_
_entity.id
_entity.type
_entity.pdbx_description
1 polymer ?
#
loop_
_entity_poly.entity_id
_entity_poly.type
_entity_poly.pdbx_seq_one_letter_code
_entity_poly.pdbx_strand_id
1 'polypeptide(L)' 'MASLSDYIESYLKLLLSSVPDEWVEIRRRDLAERFRCAPSQISYVLTTRFTIER' A
#
# COMPACT_ATOMS: atom_id res chain seq x y z
N MET A 1 15.19 -2.11 -11.22
CA MET A 1 15.12 -2.92 -9.99
C MET A 1 13.96 -2.35 -9.17
N ALA A 2 12.89 -3.12 -8.93
CA ALA A 2 11.72 -2.59 -8.22
C ALA A 2 12.06 -2.32 -6.74
N SER A 3 11.67 -1.15 -6.24
CA SER A 3 11.85 -0.77 -4.85
C SER A 3 10.77 -1.40 -3.96
N LEU A 4 11.01 -1.42 -2.65
CA LEU A 4 10.01 -1.86 -1.67
C LEU A 4 8.68 -1.07 -1.82
N SER A 5 8.77 0.22 -2.13
CA SER A 5 7.59 1.07 -2.37
C SER A 5 6.77 0.59 -3.55
N ASP A 6 7.42 0.15 -4.64
CA ASP A 6 6.73 -0.33 -5.84
C ASP A 6 6.01 -1.65 -5.57
N TYR A 7 6.59 -2.52 -4.75
CA TYR A 7 5.94 -3.76 -4.32
C TYR A 7 4.72 -3.51 -3.43
N ILE A 8 4.82 -2.58 -2.47
CA ILE A 8 3.69 -2.23 -1.60
C ILE A 8 2.56 -1.60 -2.43
N GLU A 9 2.88 -0.68 -3.34
CA GLU A 9 1.91 -0.05 -4.24
C GLU A 9 1.18 -1.11 -5.09
N SER A 10 1.92 -2.01 -5.72
CA SER A 10 1.34 -3.06 -6.57
C SER A 10 0.41 -3.99 -5.78
N TYR A 11 0.81 -4.36 -4.55
CA TYR A 11 -0.03 -5.16 -3.67
C TYR A 11 -1.33 -4.44 -3.28
N LEU A 12 -1.25 -3.17 -2.90
CA LEU A 12 -2.42 -2.38 -2.51
C LEU A 12 -3.38 -2.17 -3.69
N LYS A 13 -2.86 -1.94 -4.91
CA LYS A 13 -3.67 -1.87 -6.13
C LYS A 13 -4.39 -3.17 -6.43
N LEU A 14 -3.70 -4.31 -6.29
CA LEU A 14 -4.31 -5.63 -6.47
C LEU A 14 -5.40 -5.90 -5.41
N LEU A 15 -5.15 -5.52 -4.15
CA LEU A 15 -6.12 -5.66 -3.08
C LEU A 15 -7.40 -4.85 -3.40
N LEU A 16 -7.24 -3.60 -3.85
CA LEU A 16 -8.35 -2.73 -4.23
C LEU A 16 -9.13 -3.25 -5.44
N SER A 17 -8.45 -3.76 -6.47
CA SER A 17 -9.13 -4.33 -7.65
C SER A 17 -9.84 -5.65 -7.37
N SER A 18 -9.56 -6.29 -6.24
CA SER A 18 -10.14 -7.59 -5.87
C SER A 18 -11.43 -7.46 -5.06
N VAL A 19 -11.83 -6.23 -4.69
CA VAL A 19 -13.06 -5.98 -3.93
C VAL A 19 -14.11 -5.26 -4.80
N PRO A 20 -15.40 -5.60 -4.66
CA PRO A 20 -16.47 -4.98 -5.43
C PRO A 20 -16.79 -3.54 -4.99
N ASP A 21 -16.52 -3.20 -3.72
CA ASP A 21 -16.94 -1.94 -3.12
C ASP A 21 -16.02 -0.74 -3.43
N GLU A 22 -15.04 -0.86 -4.33
CA GLU A 22 -14.09 0.21 -4.72
C GLU A 22 -13.31 0.87 -3.55
N TRP A 23 -13.33 0.28 -2.35
CA TRP A 23 -12.54 0.72 -1.20
C TRP A 23 -12.04 -0.46 -0.38
N VAL A 24 -10.91 -0.26 0.31
CA VAL A 24 -10.33 -1.24 1.23
C VAL A 24 -9.90 -0.57 2.52
N GLU A 25 -10.16 -1.22 3.66
CA GLU A 25 -9.59 -0.84 4.94
C GLU A 25 -8.35 -1.69 5.23
N ILE A 26 -7.28 -1.03 5.68
CA ILE A 26 -6.00 -1.67 5.98
C ILE A 26 -5.49 -1.28 7.36
N ARG A 27 -4.83 -2.22 8.02
CA ARG A 27 -4.03 -1.95 9.22
C ARG A 27 -2.59 -1.72 8.83
N ARG A 28 -2.12 -0.49 9.04
CA ARG A 28 -0.75 -0.08 8.72
C ARG A 28 0.31 -0.97 9.37
N ARG A 29 0.09 -1.36 10.63
CA ARG A 29 1.02 -2.21 11.38
C ARG A 29 1.15 -3.58 10.72
N ASP A 30 0.03 -4.19 10.36
CA ASP A 30 -0.01 -5.54 9.79
C ASP A 30 0.67 -5.59 8.41
N LEU A 31 0.48 -4.54 7.59
CA LEU A 31 1.21 -4.42 6.33
C LEU A 31 2.71 -4.23 6.56
N ALA A 32 3.10 -3.39 7.52
CA ALA A 32 4.50 -3.16 7.82
C ALA A 32 5.20 -4.46 8.28
N GLU A 33 4.53 -5.26 9.11
CA GLU A 33 5.01 -6.59 9.53
C GLU A 33 5.12 -7.55 8.33
N ARG A 34 4.09 -7.62 7.48
CA ARG A 34 4.07 -8.43 6.26
C ARG A 34 5.23 -8.10 5.31
N PHE A 35 5.51 -6.82 5.10
CA PHE A 35 6.57 -6.35 4.23
C PHE A 35 7.94 -6.24 4.94
N ARG A 36 8.02 -6.59 6.23
CA ARG A 36 9.21 -6.49 7.08
C ARG A 36 9.84 -5.10 7.02
N CYS A 37 9.02 -4.07 7.16
CA CYS A 37 9.43 -2.67 7.12
C CYS A 37 8.83 -1.87 8.29
N ALA A 38 9.30 -0.64 8.48
CA ALA A 38 8.74 0.25 9.49
C ALA A 38 7.33 0.73 9.07
N PRO A 39 6.39 0.96 10.01
CA PRO A 39 5.06 1.50 9.69
C PRO A 39 5.09 2.81 8.90
N SER A 40 6.12 3.64 9.08
CA SER A 40 6.33 4.86 8.30
C SER A 40 6.51 4.61 6.80
N GLN A 41 7.04 3.45 6.41
CA GLN A 41 7.18 3.08 4.99
C GLN A 41 5.80 2.94 4.34
N ILE A 42 4.84 2.35 5.03
CA ILE A 42 3.46 2.24 4.54
C ILE A 42 2.83 3.63 4.41
N SER A 43 3.00 4.50 5.41
CA SER A 43 2.55 5.90 5.31
C SER A 43 3.16 6.60 4.11
N TYR A 44 4.48 6.48 3.90
CA TYR A 44 5.19 7.10 2.79
C TYR A 44 4.64 6.66 1.44
N VAL A 45 4.40 5.35 1.27
CA VAL A 45 3.79 4.81 0.04
C VAL A 45 2.39 5.38 -0.17
N LEU A 46 1.54 5.37 0.86
CA LEU A 46 0.19 5.95 0.76
C LEU A 46 0.23 7.43 0.36
N THR A 47 1.06 8.24 1.02
CA THR A 47 1.11 9.69 0.75
C THR A 47 1.78 10.09 -0.56
N THR A 48 2.59 9.21 -1.17
CA THR A 48 3.33 9.53 -2.41
C THR A 48 2.82 8.79 -3.64
N ARG A 49 2.04 7.72 -3.46
CA ARG A 49 1.54 6.87 -4.55
C ARG A 49 0.02 6.85 -4.66
N PHE A 50 -0.71 7.14 -3.58
CA PHE A 50 -2.17 7.13 -3.55
C PHE A 50 -2.67 8.55 -3.26
N THR A 51 -2.41 9.47 -4.19
CA THR A 51 -2.84 10.87 -4.13
C THR A 51 -4.02 11.09 -5.08
N ILE A 52 -4.81 12.14 -4.89
CA ILE A 52 -5.97 12.44 -5.76
C ILE A 52 -5.54 12.66 -7.22
N GLU A 53 -4.32 13.14 -7.43
CA GLU A 53 -3.76 13.45 -8.75
C GLU A 53 -3.30 12.20 -9.53
N ARG A 54 -3.33 11.00 -8.94
CA ARG A 54 -2.65 9.81 -9.46
C ARG A 54 -3.44 8.52 -9.25
#